data_AF-A0A7J3W8Z3-F1
#
_entry.id   AF-A0A7J3W8Z3-F1
#
_cell.length_a   1.000
_cell.length_b   1.000
_cell.length_c   1.000
_cell.angle_alpha   90.00
_cell.angle_beta   90.00
_cell.angle_gamma   90.00
#
_symmetry.space_group_name_H-M   'P 1'
#
loop_
_entity.id
_entity.type
_entity.pdbx_description
1 polymer ?
#
loop_
_entity_poly.entity_id
_entity_poly.type
_entity_poly.pdbx_seq_one_letter_code
_entity_poly.pdbx_strand_id
1 'polypeptide(L)'
;MNEPIVNVGNVQLNIKSVAVAFADKSKSICACEDLRKEDGYALYKYRCRDAIVDVYVSCNGKAYILGFSITSLKNLDSERPLEIEFASNRPHKALVLTTHKDAAKCYSNAFGYYNQFAIGKKPESPKPPDDPIYPPKLSYIEHDEYARGYPCWSYPMLSEGFEQIPYYSIFLLADYGGEYLALLTLTDKFATTYIEPGLKLRAFLGKIVKSVELNWIASISVDRNPYDAVEACVEYASSYV
;
A
#
# COMPACT_ATOMS: atom_id res chain seq x y z
N MET A 1 3.59 15.44 -21.69
CA MET A 1 2.52 15.73 -20.71
C MET A 1 3.14 15.63 -19.34
N ASN A 2 2.86 16.59 -18.45
CA ASN A 2 3.40 16.58 -17.09
C ASN A 2 2.79 15.41 -16.31
N GLU A 3 3.59 14.75 -15.48
CA GLU A 3 3.12 13.66 -14.60
C GLU A 3 1.96 14.16 -13.74
N PRO A 4 0.91 13.34 -13.54
CA PRO A 4 -0.21 13.73 -12.70
C PRO A 4 0.23 13.86 -11.24
N ILE A 5 0.16 15.10 -10.75
CA ILE A 5 0.59 15.50 -9.42
C ILE A 5 -0.59 15.37 -8.46
N VAL A 6 -0.47 14.48 -7.47
CA VAL A 6 -1.33 14.52 -6.29
C VAL A 6 -0.57 15.32 -5.22
N ASN A 7 -0.82 16.63 -5.17
CA ASN A 7 -0.30 17.46 -4.08
C ASN A 7 -1.09 17.13 -2.83
N VAL A 8 -0.47 16.49 -1.83
CA VAL A 8 -1.07 16.21 -0.52
C VAL A 8 -0.40 17.12 0.50
N GLY A 9 -1.00 18.26 0.80
CA GLY A 9 -0.34 19.29 1.62
C GLY A 9 0.96 19.79 0.95
N ASN A 10 2.08 19.79 1.69
CA ASN A 10 3.40 20.14 1.14
C ASN A 10 4.22 18.91 0.70
N VAL A 11 3.68 17.69 0.84
CA VAL A 11 4.31 16.47 0.30
C VAL A 11 3.78 16.23 -1.10
N GLN A 12 4.70 16.17 -2.06
CA GLN A 12 4.36 15.88 -3.44
C GLN A 12 4.36 14.37 -3.68
N LEU A 13 3.19 13.80 -3.98
CA LEU A 13 3.03 12.41 -4.44
C LEU A 13 2.62 12.42 -5.91
N ASN A 14 3.56 12.13 -6.79
CA ASN A 14 3.28 12.04 -8.23
C ASN A 14 3.03 10.58 -8.61
N ILE A 15 2.04 10.30 -9.45
CA ILE A 15 1.93 8.96 -10.03
C ILE A 15 3.00 8.82 -11.10
N LYS A 16 4.05 8.07 -10.77
CA LYS A 16 5.23 7.82 -11.62
C LYS A 16 4.91 6.82 -12.72
N SER A 17 4.22 5.74 -12.38
CA SER A 17 3.84 4.71 -13.34
C SER A 17 2.53 4.04 -12.97
N VAL A 18 1.77 3.66 -13.99
CA VAL A 18 0.62 2.77 -13.89
C VAL A 18 0.89 1.59 -14.80
N ALA A 19 0.73 0.37 -14.29
CA ALA A 19 0.90 -0.84 -15.09
C ALA A 19 -0.22 -1.86 -14.82
N VAL A 20 -0.61 -2.57 -15.87
CA VAL A 20 -1.63 -3.62 -15.84
C VAL A 20 -0.99 -4.96 -16.17
N ALA A 21 -1.31 -5.99 -15.40
CA ALA A 21 -0.95 -7.38 -15.71
C ALA A 21 -2.17 -8.19 -16.15
N PHE A 22 -1.94 -9.12 -17.06
CA PHE A 22 -2.96 -9.96 -17.66
C PHE A 22 -2.77 -11.43 -17.31
N ALA A 23 -3.83 -12.22 -17.38
CA ALA A 23 -3.81 -13.66 -17.07
C ALA A 23 -2.89 -14.48 -18.01
N ASP A 24 -2.51 -13.93 -19.16
CA ASP A 24 -1.50 -14.51 -20.07
C ASP A 24 -0.05 -14.23 -19.63
N LYS A 25 0.14 -13.66 -18.43
CA LYS A 25 1.41 -13.21 -17.83
C LYS A 25 2.08 -12.03 -18.53
N SER A 26 1.43 -11.42 -19.53
CA SER A 26 1.91 -10.17 -20.10
C SER A 26 1.63 -8.99 -19.16
N LYS A 27 2.50 -7.97 -19.20
CA LYS A 27 2.37 -6.71 -18.46
C LYS A 27 2.45 -5.55 -19.45
N SER A 28 1.60 -4.55 -19.27
CA SER A 28 1.63 -3.30 -20.02
C SER A 28 1.82 -2.14 -19.08
N ILE A 29 2.81 -1.30 -19.34
CA ILE A 29 2.89 0.05 -18.76
C ILE A 29 1.89 0.92 -19.51
N CYS A 30 1.26 1.85 -18.80
CA CYS A 30 0.20 2.69 -19.32
C CYS A 30 0.67 4.15 -19.42
N ALA A 31 0.20 4.87 -20.44
CA ALA A 31 0.47 6.29 -20.61
C ALA A 31 -0.77 7.09 -20.21
N CYS A 32 -0.58 8.18 -19.46
CA CYS A 32 -1.66 9.13 -19.19
C CYS A 32 -2.07 9.82 -20.48
N GLU A 33 -3.35 9.70 -20.86
CA GLU A 33 -3.91 10.30 -22.08
C GLU A 33 -4.76 11.53 -21.79
N ASP A 34 -5.48 11.54 -20.66
CA ASP A 34 -6.49 12.55 -20.37
C ASP A 34 -6.58 12.82 -18.87
N LEU A 35 -6.92 14.05 -18.52
CA LEU A 35 -7.16 14.52 -17.17
C LEU A 35 -8.46 15.31 -17.15
N ARG A 36 -9.42 14.84 -16.36
CA ARG A 36 -10.71 15.50 -16.17
C ARG A 36 -10.90 15.86 -14.72
N LYS A 37 -11.50 17.02 -14.48
CA LYS A 37 -12.01 17.39 -13.17
C LYS A 37 -13.52 17.26 -13.23
N GLU A 38 -14.06 16.39 -12.40
CA GLU A 38 -15.49 16.19 -12.24
C GLU A 38 -15.90 16.64 -10.83
N ASP A 39 -17.21 16.80 -10.61
CA ASP A 39 -17.71 17.21 -9.30
C ASP A 39 -17.35 16.14 -8.25
N GLY A 40 -16.43 16.49 -7.36
CA GLY A 40 -15.98 15.63 -6.25
C GLY A 40 -14.70 14.83 -6.51
N TYR A 41 -14.17 14.73 -7.73
CA TYR A 41 -12.87 14.05 -7.97
C TYR A 41 -12.15 14.52 -9.24
N ALA A 42 -10.83 14.31 -9.25
CA ALA A 42 -10.02 14.33 -10.47
C ALA A 42 -9.91 12.91 -11.05
N LEU A 43 -10.09 12.78 -12.35
CA LEU A 43 -10.00 11.54 -13.11
C LEU A 43 -8.77 11.58 -14.02
N TYR A 44 -7.89 10.60 -13.86
CA TYR A 44 -6.70 10.41 -14.68
C TYR A 44 -6.87 9.15 -15.52
N LYS A 45 -6.95 9.32 -16.83
CA LYS A 45 -7.17 8.21 -17.76
C LYS A 45 -5.84 7.75 -18.33
N TYR A 46 -5.54 6.48 -18.11
CA TYR A 46 -4.35 5.82 -18.61
C TYR A 46 -4.71 4.79 -19.67
N ARG A 47 -4.05 4.85 -20.82
CA ARG A 47 -4.15 3.82 -21.84
C ARG A 47 -2.94 2.90 -21.79
N CYS A 48 -3.23 1.62 -21.69
CA CYS A 48 -2.29 0.52 -21.84
C CYS A 48 -2.53 -0.14 -23.22
N ARG A 49 -1.71 -1.13 -23.59
CA ARG A 49 -1.86 -1.81 -24.89
C ARG A 49 -3.25 -2.44 -25.09
N ASP A 50 -3.69 -3.22 -24.09
CA ASP A 50 -4.93 -4.02 -24.15
C ASP A 50 -5.95 -3.57 -23.08
N ALA A 51 -5.72 -2.44 -22.39
CA ALA A 51 -6.56 -1.99 -21.29
C ALA A 51 -6.59 -0.46 -21.16
N ILE A 52 -7.62 0.03 -20.50
CA ILE A 52 -7.77 1.41 -20.03
C ILE A 52 -7.92 1.35 -18.51
N VAL A 53 -7.16 2.18 -17.81
CA VAL A 53 -7.24 2.36 -16.35
C VAL A 53 -7.65 3.79 -16.08
N ASP A 54 -8.73 3.97 -15.35
CA ASP A 54 -9.13 5.28 -14.84
C ASP A 54 -8.75 5.33 -13.36
N VAL A 55 -7.92 6.30 -12.97
CA VAL A 55 -7.53 6.56 -11.57
C VAL A 55 -8.29 7.78 -11.07
N TYR A 56 -9.00 7.60 -9.97
CA TYR A 56 -9.86 8.61 -9.34
C TYR A 56 -9.14 9.15 -8.12
N VAL A 57 -9.12 10.47 -7.97
CA VAL A 57 -8.52 11.15 -6.82
C VAL A 57 -9.54 12.14 -6.28
N SER A 58 -10.13 11.83 -5.14
CA SER A 58 -11.01 12.74 -4.41
C SER A 58 -10.25 13.33 -3.22
N CYS A 59 -10.59 14.56 -2.83
CA CYS A 59 -9.95 15.29 -1.75
C CYS A 59 -11.01 15.89 -0.83
N ASN A 60 -10.80 15.74 0.48
CA ASN A 60 -11.58 16.39 1.51
C ASN A 60 -10.63 17.01 2.54
N GLY A 61 -10.47 18.33 2.48
CA GLY A 61 -9.56 19.06 3.36
C GLY A 61 -8.10 18.63 3.17
N LYS A 62 -7.56 17.87 4.12
CA LYS A 62 -6.16 17.38 4.14
C LYS A 62 -6.02 15.91 3.72
N ALA A 63 -7.13 15.22 3.47
CA ALA A 63 -7.15 13.81 3.12
C ALA A 63 -7.57 13.61 1.65
N TYR A 64 -7.01 12.58 1.04
CA TYR A 64 -7.18 12.19 -0.34
C TYR A 64 -7.57 10.72 -0.38
N ILE A 65 -8.45 10.36 -1.30
CA ILE A 65 -8.81 8.97 -1.52
C ILE A 65 -8.60 8.63 -2.99
N LEU A 66 -7.93 7.52 -3.21
CA LEU A 66 -7.57 6.98 -4.50
C LEU A 66 -8.51 5.83 -4.82
N GLY A 67 -9.06 5.86 -6.01
CA GLY A 67 -9.83 4.76 -6.58
C GLY A 67 -9.33 4.41 -7.96
N PHE A 68 -9.72 3.24 -8.46
CA PHE A 68 -9.46 2.86 -9.84
C PHE A 68 -10.63 2.10 -10.45
N SER A 69 -10.70 2.14 -11.78
CA SER A 69 -11.47 1.20 -12.58
C SER A 69 -10.61 0.72 -13.76
N ILE A 70 -10.89 -0.47 -14.29
CA ILE A 70 -10.17 -1.04 -15.43
C ILE A 70 -11.16 -1.60 -16.43
N THR A 71 -10.95 -1.29 -17.70
CA THR A 71 -11.61 -1.98 -18.82
C THR A 71 -10.55 -2.57 -19.74
N SER A 72 -10.58 -3.88 -19.96
CA SER A 72 -9.57 -4.63 -20.69
C SER A 72 -10.16 -5.50 -21.79
N LEU A 73 -9.43 -5.63 -22.90
CA LEU A 73 -9.75 -6.58 -23.98
C LEU A 73 -9.37 -8.01 -23.58
N LYS A 74 -8.37 -8.15 -22.69
CA LYS A 74 -7.85 -9.40 -22.15
C LYS A 74 -8.34 -9.64 -20.72
N ASN A 75 -8.29 -10.90 -20.30
CA ASN A 75 -8.47 -11.26 -18.90
C ASN A 75 -7.33 -10.65 -18.06
N LEU A 76 -7.69 -9.93 -17.00
CA LEU A 76 -6.75 -9.39 -16.02
C LEU A 76 -6.18 -10.53 -15.18
N ASP A 77 -4.94 -10.34 -14.73
CA ASP A 77 -4.34 -11.20 -13.71
C ASP A 77 -5.18 -11.12 -12.43
N SER A 78 -5.58 -12.27 -11.86
CA SER A 78 -6.43 -12.29 -10.67
C SER A 78 -5.69 -11.90 -9.39
N GLU A 79 -4.37 -12.09 -9.37
CA GLU A 79 -3.54 -11.83 -8.19
C GLU A 79 -2.99 -10.41 -8.20
N ARG A 80 -2.62 -9.88 -9.37
CA ARG A 80 -1.91 -8.60 -9.47
C ARG A 80 -2.30 -7.80 -10.72
N PRO A 81 -3.59 -7.49 -10.94
CA PRO A 81 -4.03 -6.81 -12.16
C PRO A 81 -3.43 -5.42 -12.36
N LEU A 82 -3.06 -4.72 -11.27
CA LEU A 82 -2.76 -3.30 -11.26
C LEU A 82 -1.62 -2.98 -10.30
N GLU A 83 -0.72 -2.14 -10.77
CA GLU A 83 0.35 -1.51 -10.00
C GLU A 83 0.34 -0.01 -10.28
N ILE A 84 0.32 0.79 -9.21
CA ILE A 84 0.47 2.25 -9.26
C ILE A 84 1.71 2.60 -8.42
N GLU A 85 2.73 3.16 -9.05
CA GLU A 85 3.95 3.59 -8.38
C GLU A 85 3.92 5.11 -8.17
N PHE A 86 4.26 5.55 -6.96
CA PHE A 86 4.39 6.96 -6.64
C PHE A 86 5.85 7.41 -6.65
N ALA A 87 6.12 8.56 -7.25
CA ALA A 87 7.35 9.31 -7.01
C ALA A 87 7.11 10.29 -5.86
N SER A 88 8.01 10.24 -4.89
CA SER A 88 8.02 11.12 -3.73
C SER A 88 9.46 11.35 -3.26
N ASN A 89 9.68 12.42 -2.52
CA ASN A 89 10.94 12.61 -1.82
C ASN A 89 11.17 11.45 -0.84
N ARG A 90 12.44 11.11 -0.61
CA ARG A 90 12.80 10.05 0.35
C ARG A 90 12.48 10.53 1.77
N PRO A 91 11.70 9.77 2.56
CA PRO A 91 11.45 10.11 3.96
C PRO A 91 12.68 9.82 4.81
N HIS A 92 12.76 10.42 5.99
CA HIS A 92 13.78 10.08 6.98
C HIS A 92 13.62 8.65 7.47
N LYS A 93 12.38 8.29 7.85
CA LYS A 93 11.96 6.96 8.28
C LYS A 93 10.48 6.77 7.94
N ALA A 94 10.05 5.52 7.88
CA ALA A 94 8.63 5.17 7.80
C ALA A 94 8.29 4.08 8.81
N LEU A 95 7.18 4.25 9.53
CA LEU A 95 6.51 3.17 10.25
C LEU A 95 5.54 2.50 9.28
N VAL A 96 5.59 1.18 9.20
CA VAL A 96 4.79 0.37 8.28
C VAL A 96 4.07 -0.70 9.07
N LEU A 97 2.80 -0.98 8.74
CA LEU A 97 2.11 -2.16 9.23
C LEU A 97 2.05 -3.19 8.10
N THR A 98 2.73 -4.32 8.29
CA THR A 98 2.75 -5.42 7.32
C THR A 98 2.03 -6.65 7.84
N THR A 99 1.34 -7.35 6.97
CA THR A 99 0.72 -8.65 7.26
C THR A 99 1.60 -9.82 6.80
N HIS A 100 2.85 -9.55 6.42
CA HIS A 100 3.79 -10.55 5.95
C HIS A 100 4.06 -11.63 7.01
N LYS A 101 3.89 -12.92 6.66
CA LYS A 101 4.00 -14.04 7.61
C LYS A 101 5.35 -14.12 8.34
N ASP A 102 6.44 -13.74 7.70
CA ASP A 102 7.76 -13.78 8.33
C ASP A 102 7.97 -12.66 9.36
N ALA A 103 7.19 -11.57 9.29
CA ALA A 103 7.15 -10.59 10.36
C ALA A 103 6.67 -11.24 11.66
N ALA A 104 5.62 -12.07 11.58
CA ALA A 104 5.05 -12.77 12.74
C ALA A 104 6.09 -13.59 13.52
N LYS A 105 6.99 -14.28 12.82
CA LYS A 105 8.02 -15.12 13.45
C LYS A 105 8.93 -14.33 14.38
N CYS A 106 9.30 -13.10 13.98
CA CYS A 106 10.14 -12.23 14.79
C CYS A 106 9.45 -11.84 16.10
N TYR A 107 8.15 -11.49 16.02
CA TYR A 107 7.36 -11.13 17.19
C TYR A 107 7.03 -12.30 18.10
N SER A 108 6.64 -13.44 17.53
CA SER A 108 6.25 -14.63 18.30
C SER A 108 7.38 -15.15 19.18
N ASN A 109 8.61 -15.19 18.68
CA ASN A 109 9.78 -15.59 19.48
C ASN A 109 10.04 -14.60 20.63
N ALA A 110 9.94 -13.29 20.35
CA ALA A 110 10.13 -12.26 21.37
C ALA A 110 9.06 -12.32 22.46
N PHE A 111 7.78 -12.45 22.09
CA PHE A 111 6.70 -12.61 23.05
C PHE A 111 6.85 -13.89 23.88
N GLY A 112 7.15 -15.03 23.23
CA GLY A 112 7.36 -16.31 23.90
C GLY A 112 8.53 -16.28 24.90
N TYR A 113 9.58 -15.51 24.60
CA TYR A 113 10.71 -15.35 25.49
C TYR A 113 10.45 -14.33 26.62
N TYR A 114 10.20 -13.07 26.26
CA TYR A 114 10.18 -11.97 27.22
C TYR A 114 8.97 -12.00 28.15
N ASN A 115 7.80 -12.49 27.71
CA ASN A 115 6.63 -12.58 28.58
C ASN A 115 6.85 -13.59 29.72
N GLN A 116 7.46 -14.75 29.41
CA GLN A 116 7.78 -15.77 30.43
C GLN A 116 8.90 -15.28 31.35
N PHE A 117 9.93 -14.66 30.78
CA PHE A 117 11.05 -14.09 31.55
C PHE A 117 10.56 -13.03 32.55
N ALA A 118 9.66 -12.13 32.12
CA ALA A 118 9.11 -11.07 32.96
C ALA A 118 8.35 -11.59 34.20
N ILE A 119 7.75 -12.78 34.12
CA ILE A 119 7.04 -13.42 35.23
C ILE A 119 7.89 -14.47 35.96
N GLY A 120 9.21 -14.48 35.75
CA GLY A 120 10.16 -15.38 36.41
C GLY A 120 10.08 -16.85 35.97
N LYS A 121 9.41 -17.14 34.85
CA LYS A 121 9.35 -18.48 34.27
C LYS A 121 10.49 -18.70 33.28
N LYS A 122 10.88 -19.97 33.12
CA LYS A 122 11.85 -20.37 32.10
C LYS A 122 11.22 -20.19 30.71
N PRO A 123 11.83 -19.41 29.81
CA PRO A 123 11.32 -19.24 28.44
C PRO A 123 11.22 -20.54 27.66
N GLU A 124 10.13 -20.69 26.90
CA GLU A 124 9.91 -21.83 25.99
C GLU A 124 10.47 -21.57 24.59
N SER A 125 10.53 -20.29 24.20
CA SER A 125 11.11 -19.84 22.92
C SER A 125 12.59 -19.48 23.09
N PRO A 126 13.40 -19.56 22.01
CA PRO A 126 14.77 -19.08 22.03
C PRO A 126 14.81 -17.58 22.35
N LYS A 127 15.86 -17.16 23.07
CA LYS A 127 16.13 -15.73 23.29
C LYS A 127 16.29 -15.04 21.94
N PRO A 128 15.56 -13.94 21.66
CA PRO A 128 15.85 -13.10 20.51
C PRO A 128 17.31 -12.61 20.54
N PRO A 129 17.93 -12.31 19.38
CA PRO A 129 19.26 -11.73 19.36
C PRO A 129 19.33 -10.49 20.26
N ASP A 130 20.45 -10.31 20.97
CA ASP A 130 20.68 -9.12 21.80
C ASP A 130 20.81 -7.84 20.95
N ASP A 131 21.23 -7.99 19.68
CA ASP A 131 21.29 -6.94 18.68
C ASP A 131 20.47 -7.35 17.44
N PRO A 132 19.13 -7.27 17.51
CA PRO A 132 18.28 -7.68 16.40
C PRO A 132 18.36 -6.64 15.27
N ILE A 133 18.61 -7.11 14.05
CA ILE A 133 18.46 -6.27 12.85
C ILE A 133 16.97 -5.96 12.70
N TYR A 134 16.62 -4.69 12.80
CA TYR A 134 15.24 -4.21 12.71
C TYR A 134 15.12 -3.16 11.61
N PRO A 135 14.27 -3.39 10.58
CA PRO A 135 13.41 -4.56 10.40
C PRO A 135 14.24 -5.76 9.91
N PRO A 136 13.80 -7.00 10.16
CA PRO A 136 14.38 -8.17 9.50
C PRO A 136 14.25 -8.02 7.98
N LYS A 137 15.22 -8.54 7.22
CA LYS A 137 15.07 -8.68 5.78
C LYS A 137 13.98 -9.73 5.50
N LEU A 138 12.82 -9.27 5.07
CA LEU A 138 11.71 -10.12 4.67
C LEU A 138 11.91 -10.51 3.19
N SER A 139 11.88 -11.81 2.91
CA SER A 139 11.89 -12.31 1.54
C SER A 139 10.59 -11.96 0.84
N TYR A 140 10.65 -11.74 -0.46
CA TYR A 140 9.45 -11.72 -1.28
C TYR A 140 8.79 -13.11 -1.29
N ILE A 141 7.46 -13.13 -1.19
CA ILE A 141 6.63 -14.32 -1.34
C ILE A 141 5.52 -14.05 -2.35
N GLU A 142 5.17 -15.07 -3.14
CA GLU A 142 4.03 -14.98 -4.06
C GLU A 142 2.70 -14.89 -3.29
N HIS A 143 1.64 -14.41 -3.96
CA HIS A 143 0.37 -14.12 -3.28
C HIS A 143 -0.28 -15.40 -2.74
N ASP A 144 -0.17 -16.51 -3.48
CA ASP A 144 -0.67 -17.82 -3.07
C ASP A 144 0.01 -18.34 -1.78
N GLU A 145 1.32 -18.11 -1.64
CA GLU A 145 2.10 -18.43 -0.45
C GLU A 145 1.75 -17.50 0.71
N TYR A 146 1.55 -16.21 0.44
CA TYR A 146 1.07 -15.23 1.41
C TYR A 146 -0.30 -15.62 1.98
N ALA A 147 -1.27 -15.93 1.12
CA ALA A 147 -2.64 -16.30 1.51
C ALA A 147 -2.66 -17.58 2.37
N ARG A 148 -1.83 -18.57 2.04
CA ARG A 148 -1.65 -19.80 2.83
C ARG A 148 -1.07 -19.54 4.24
N GLY A 149 -0.47 -18.38 4.45
CA GLY A 149 0.08 -17.96 5.75
C GLY A 149 -0.96 -17.41 6.74
N TYR A 150 -2.24 -17.34 6.37
CA TYR A 150 -3.33 -16.76 7.19
C TYR A 150 -2.98 -15.36 7.73
N PRO A 151 -2.83 -14.36 6.85
CA PRO A 151 -2.37 -13.02 7.22
C PRO A 151 -3.47 -12.22 7.94
N CYS A 152 -3.74 -12.56 9.20
CA CYS A 152 -4.78 -11.95 10.03
C CYS A 152 -4.25 -10.94 11.05
N TRP A 153 -2.93 -10.84 11.21
CA TRP A 153 -2.26 -9.90 12.11
C TRP A 153 -1.39 -8.94 11.31
N SER A 154 -1.35 -7.68 11.76
CA SER A 154 -0.44 -6.68 11.26
C SER A 154 0.70 -6.45 12.25
N TYR A 155 1.90 -6.29 11.72
CA TYR A 155 3.13 -6.16 12.49
C TYR A 155 3.80 -4.84 12.13
N PRO A 156 4.17 -4.02 13.14
CA PRO A 156 4.89 -2.80 12.86
C PRO A 156 6.30 -3.12 12.36
N MET A 157 6.79 -2.33 11.43
CA MET A 157 8.15 -2.38 10.91
C MET A 157 8.62 -0.94 10.68
N LEU A 158 9.88 -0.67 10.97
CA LEU A 158 10.51 0.60 10.62
C LEU A 158 11.24 0.41 9.30
N SER A 159 11.14 1.36 8.39
CA SER A 159 11.88 1.35 7.11
C SER A 159 12.68 2.64 6.97
N GLU A 160 13.93 2.57 6.50
CA GLU A 160 14.79 3.75 6.26
C GLU A 160 14.48 4.47 4.94
N GLY A 161 13.38 4.10 4.30
CA GLY A 161 12.94 4.60 3.00
C GLY A 161 11.93 3.65 2.36
N PHE A 162 11.34 4.10 1.25
CA PHE A 162 10.27 3.35 0.58
C PHE A 162 10.72 2.03 -0.07
N GLU A 163 12.00 1.91 -0.45
CA GLU A 163 12.56 0.67 -1.00
C GLU A 163 12.62 -0.48 0.03
N GLN A 164 12.54 -0.17 1.32
CA GLN A 164 12.58 -1.14 2.41
C GLN A 164 11.19 -1.45 2.99
N ILE A 165 10.10 -0.96 2.37
CA ILE A 165 8.74 -1.31 2.77
C ILE A 165 8.55 -2.83 2.56
N PRO A 166 8.13 -3.59 3.57
CA PRO A 166 7.77 -4.99 3.39
C PRO A 166 6.65 -5.18 2.36
N TYR A 167 6.69 -6.26 1.59
CA TYR A 167 5.54 -6.69 0.80
C TYR A 167 4.30 -6.92 1.69
N TYR A 168 3.11 -6.78 1.10
CA TYR A 168 1.83 -6.95 1.81
C TYR A 168 1.70 -5.99 3.01
N SER A 169 2.17 -4.76 2.85
CA SER A 169 1.94 -3.71 3.84
C SER A 169 0.57 -3.08 3.61
N ILE A 170 -0.11 -2.70 4.68
CA ILE A 170 -1.47 -2.13 4.64
C ILE A 170 -1.53 -0.68 5.11
N PHE A 171 -0.49 -0.23 5.80
CA PHE A 171 -0.40 1.12 6.32
C PHE A 171 1.05 1.59 6.33
N LEU A 172 1.24 2.88 6.09
CA LEU A 172 2.52 3.59 6.10
C LEU A 172 2.33 4.95 6.77
N LEU A 173 3.24 5.31 7.67
CA LEU A 173 3.43 6.65 8.21
C LEU A 173 4.87 7.08 7.99
N ALA A 174 5.10 8.00 7.06
CA ALA A 174 6.43 8.45 6.65
C ALA A 174 6.75 9.84 7.21
N ASP A 175 7.93 10.00 7.80
CA ASP A 175 8.44 11.23 8.38
C ASP A 175 9.31 12.02 7.39
N TYR A 176 8.96 13.29 7.18
CA TYR A 176 9.66 14.25 6.33
C TYR A 176 10.38 15.37 7.10
N GLY A 177 10.60 15.22 8.41
CA GLY A 177 11.33 16.21 9.22
C GLY A 177 10.52 17.47 9.52
N GLY A 178 9.21 17.31 9.73
CA GLY A 178 8.29 18.41 10.03
C GLY A 178 6.85 18.15 9.58
N GLU A 179 6.67 17.17 8.69
CA GLU A 179 5.37 16.67 8.25
C GLU A 179 5.40 15.14 8.17
N TYR A 180 4.22 14.55 8.30
CA TYR A 180 3.98 13.12 8.28
C TYR A 180 2.99 12.80 7.19
N LEU A 181 3.36 11.87 6.32
CA LEU A 181 2.50 11.30 5.30
C LEU A 181 1.91 10.00 5.83
N ALA A 182 0.59 9.92 6.01
CA ALA A 182 -0.10 8.67 6.29
C ALA A 182 -0.71 8.12 4.99
N LEU A 183 -0.54 6.82 4.75
CA LEU A 183 -1.17 6.09 3.66
C LEU A 183 -1.78 4.81 4.22
N LEU A 184 -3.07 4.63 4.00
CA LEU A 184 -3.84 3.45 4.40
C LEU A 184 -4.39 2.79 3.14
N THR A 185 -4.11 1.51 2.91
CA THR A 185 -4.73 0.77 1.80
C THR A 185 -6.09 0.23 2.20
N LEU A 186 -6.96 0.07 1.21
CA LEU A 186 -8.35 -0.33 1.38
C LEU A 186 -8.63 -1.64 0.65
N THR A 187 -9.65 -2.31 1.15
CA THR A 187 -10.37 -3.36 0.45
C THR A 187 -11.75 -2.83 0.14
N ASP A 188 -12.10 -2.72 -1.13
CA ASP A 188 -13.42 -2.29 -1.58
C ASP A 188 -13.91 -3.28 -2.65
N LYS A 189 -15.20 -3.64 -2.60
CA LYS A 189 -15.91 -4.63 -3.45
C LYS A 189 -15.07 -5.82 -3.94
N PHE A 190 -14.30 -5.62 -5.00
CA PHE A 190 -13.58 -6.65 -5.74
C PHE A 190 -12.06 -6.52 -5.65
N ALA A 191 -11.53 -5.50 -4.99
CA ALA A 191 -10.10 -5.24 -4.93
C ALA A 191 -9.60 -5.10 -3.48
N THR A 192 -8.55 -5.85 -3.15
CA THR A 192 -7.73 -5.62 -1.95
C THR A 192 -6.41 -5.00 -2.36
N THR A 193 -5.97 -3.94 -1.68
CA THR A 193 -4.72 -3.24 -2.06
C THR A 193 -3.66 -3.36 -0.97
N TYR A 194 -2.41 -3.47 -1.41
CA TYR A 194 -1.24 -3.49 -0.54
C TYR A 194 -0.21 -2.45 -0.98
N ILE A 195 0.58 -1.99 -0.02
CA ILE A 195 1.79 -1.18 -0.22
C ILE A 195 2.98 -2.12 -0.39
N GLU A 196 3.79 -1.84 -1.39
CA GLU A 196 4.97 -2.60 -1.76
C GLU A 196 6.23 -1.71 -1.84
N PRO A 197 7.44 -2.31 -1.90
CA PRO A 197 8.69 -1.58 -2.07
C PRO A 197 8.65 -0.53 -3.20
N GLY A 198 9.16 0.66 -2.88
CA GLY A 198 9.20 1.81 -3.79
C GLY A 198 7.91 2.65 -3.80
N LEU A 199 7.12 2.60 -2.71
CA LEU A 199 5.83 3.28 -2.59
C LEU A 199 4.88 2.90 -3.73
N LYS A 200 4.69 1.59 -3.89
CA LYS A 200 3.81 1.01 -4.91
C LYS A 200 2.52 0.53 -4.27
N LEU A 201 1.39 0.92 -4.85
CA LEU A 201 0.11 0.29 -4.57
C LEU A 201 -0.10 -0.84 -5.55
N ARG A 202 -0.38 -2.04 -5.02
CA ARG A 202 -0.71 -3.21 -5.81
C ARG A 202 -2.08 -3.73 -5.42
N ALA A 203 -2.98 -3.85 -6.40
CA ALA A 203 -4.30 -4.42 -6.20
C ALA A 203 -4.30 -5.94 -6.40
N PHE A 204 -5.23 -6.63 -5.76
CA PHE A 204 -5.54 -8.05 -5.87
C PHE A 204 -7.05 -8.22 -6.08
N LEU A 205 -7.49 -9.06 -7.03
CA LEU A 205 -8.93 -9.25 -7.32
C LEU A 205 -9.50 -10.58 -6.84
N GLY A 206 -8.67 -11.63 -6.78
CA GLY A 206 -9.09 -12.99 -6.47
C GLY A 206 -9.95 -13.66 -7.54
N LYS A 207 -10.19 -13.00 -8.68
CA LYS A 207 -10.95 -13.54 -9.82
C LYS A 207 -10.43 -13.02 -11.16
N ILE A 208 -10.57 -13.85 -12.18
CA ILE A 208 -10.23 -13.50 -13.56
C ILE A 208 -11.41 -12.73 -14.17
N VAL A 209 -11.18 -11.46 -14.52
CA VAL A 209 -12.20 -10.57 -15.10
C VAL A 209 -11.59 -9.72 -16.22
N LYS A 210 -12.44 -9.15 -17.08
CA LYS A 210 -12.02 -8.17 -18.10
C LYS A 210 -12.30 -6.73 -17.69
N SER A 211 -13.20 -6.52 -16.75
CA SER A 211 -13.56 -5.21 -16.24
C SER A 211 -13.61 -5.22 -14.72
N VAL A 212 -13.20 -4.10 -14.15
CA VAL A 212 -13.27 -3.80 -12.72
C VAL A 212 -13.94 -2.43 -12.65
N GLU A 213 -15.11 -2.37 -12.01
CA GLU A 213 -15.79 -1.12 -11.73
C GLU A 213 -14.98 -0.27 -10.73
N LEU A 214 -15.44 0.93 -10.38
CA LEU A 214 -14.75 1.76 -9.40
C LEU A 214 -14.63 1.04 -8.05
N ASN A 215 -13.38 0.87 -7.61
CA ASN A 215 -13.00 0.43 -6.27
C ASN A 215 -12.07 1.48 -5.64
N TRP A 216 -12.34 1.86 -4.39
CA TRP A 216 -11.45 2.72 -3.61
C TRP A 216 -10.32 1.89 -2.97
N ILE A 217 -9.07 2.31 -3.14
CA ILE A 217 -7.89 1.47 -2.87
C ILE A 217 -6.93 2.04 -1.84
N ALA A 218 -6.93 3.34 -1.62
CA ALA A 218 -6.07 3.93 -0.61
C ALA A 218 -6.60 5.29 -0.15
N SER A 219 -6.44 5.59 1.13
CA SER A 219 -6.56 6.93 1.68
C SER A 219 -5.17 7.46 2.02
N ILE A 220 -4.97 8.77 1.84
CA ILE A 220 -3.70 9.46 2.02
C ILE A 220 -3.97 10.78 2.73
N SER A 221 -3.16 11.12 3.72
CA SER A 221 -3.21 12.44 4.37
C SER A 221 -1.81 12.93 4.73
N VAL A 222 -1.68 14.23 4.92
CA VAL A 222 -0.47 14.86 5.43
C VAL A 222 -0.80 15.84 6.54
N ASP A 223 -0.06 15.74 7.63
CA ASP A 223 -0.12 16.72 8.72
C ASP A 223 1.24 16.87 9.42
N ARG A 224 1.43 17.96 10.17
CA ARG A 224 2.60 18.17 11.02
C ARG A 224 2.56 17.30 12.27
N ASN A 225 1.37 16.91 12.72
CA ASN A 225 1.18 15.98 13.81
C ASN A 225 0.91 14.57 13.24
N PRO A 226 1.69 13.54 13.60
CA PRO A 226 1.51 12.20 13.06
C PRO A 226 0.13 11.62 13.41
N TYR A 227 -0.42 11.93 14.58
CA TYR A 227 -1.74 11.43 14.99
C TYR A 227 -2.86 12.02 14.14
N ASP A 228 -2.81 13.33 13.89
CA ASP A 228 -3.82 14.04 13.09
C ASP A 228 -3.75 13.58 11.62
N ALA A 229 -2.55 13.28 11.10
CA ALA A 229 -2.39 12.65 9.80
C ALA A 229 -3.12 11.29 9.78
N VAL A 230 -2.85 10.41 10.75
CA VAL A 230 -3.52 9.09 10.81
C VAL A 230 -5.04 9.23 10.93
N GLU A 231 -5.52 10.09 11.82
CA GLU A 231 -6.96 10.33 12.04
C GLU A 231 -7.64 10.76 10.74
N ALA A 232 -7.13 11.81 10.07
CA ALA A 232 -7.69 12.29 8.80
C ALA A 232 -7.67 11.22 7.70
N CYS A 233 -6.62 10.39 7.66
CA CYS A 233 -6.50 9.28 6.70
C CYS A 233 -7.60 8.23 6.93
N VAL A 234 -7.79 7.82 8.18
CA VAL A 234 -8.76 6.80 8.59
C VAL A 234 -10.19 7.32 8.44
N GLU A 235 -10.50 8.53 8.92
CA GLU A 235 -11.84 9.12 8.82
C GLU A 235 -12.30 9.24 7.36
N TYR A 236 -11.40 9.66 6.48
CA TYR A 236 -11.75 9.79 5.07
C TYR A 236 -11.92 8.43 4.40
N ALA A 237 -11.09 7.44 4.74
CA ALA A 237 -11.29 6.05 4.30
C ALA A 237 -12.68 5.52 4.72
N SER A 238 -13.07 5.74 5.97
CA SER A 238 -14.36 5.29 6.52
C SER A 238 -15.59 5.92 5.85
N SER A 239 -15.41 6.99 5.07
CA SER A 239 -16.52 7.60 4.33
C SER A 239 -16.83 6.87 3.01
N TYR A 240 -16.01 5.90 2.61
CA TYR A 240 -16.08 5.21 1.31
C TYR A 240 -16.17 3.68 1.42
N VAL A 241 -16.00 3.11 2.62
CA VAL A 241 -16.01 1.67 2.89
C VAL A 241 -17.04 1.33 3.97
#